data_AF-A0AA43KX54-F1
#
_entry.id   AF-A0AA43KX54-F1
#
_cell.length_a   1.000
_cell.length_b   1.000
_cell.length_c   1.000
_cell.angle_alpha   90.00
_cell.angle_beta   90.00
_cell.angle_gamma   90.00
#
_symmetry.space_group_name_H-M   'P 1'
#
loop_
_entity.id
_entity.type
_entity.pdbx_description
1 polymer ?
#
loop_
_entity_poly.entity_id
_entity_poly.type
_entity_poly.pdbx_seq_one_letter_code
_entity_poly.pdbx_strand_id
1 'polypeptide(L)'
;MGIERLTTLAFSMYSNKGAYALLLGAGISRSAHIPSGWEVENMLIEQLAATQGVADIEDWHQWYKDKYGDSATYSSLLEELVKEPTERVQLMRGFFEPTDEERELGWKKPTKAHEAIAKLAKEGYIRVILTTNFDRLLERALEAEDVIPQVICHESDIEKSTPIVHGKTVTIIKINGDYIDCRFRNTTEELDNYPEAMKNYVSRIFEDYGLITCGWSATWDKGLVDIINGSSSSRYNSFFTNVGEASDVMKTLATSRRGEIMLIKGADDLFTELHEQVVALEQSNTSRSLNYDVMMSRVKKYLSSEQYNIDYSDLIEKFGTEGYDKIMAKANYNFHLTPELFSAYFELHHNAVKPLIDIAILAARWGKTYHIEAFGDVLVKLCTKPIRSGDSYIDGTQYLHALGATLLLNAIGIACVKYERYTELNKILKLSVPAGNFIGFYRKPLLSLLGSTHWSYDELNRLAGINYIYPWSFILLERLRSHFIGCFTVDSEYENTFYIWEHLKSLVYGYNQCYMFDRFYVPTGQFLRSRVEYKMRQNGEEPYSVFFDNADKLKGEWEPIKQGMFNGNYDEYKKNFDQAEESYKQNMSY
;
A
#
# COMPACT_ATOMS: atom_id res chain seq x y z
N MET A 1 16.12 15.62 -0.62
CA MET A 1 14.93 15.90 0.20
C MET A 1 14.80 14.77 1.20
N GLY A 2 15.11 15.02 2.47
CA GLY A 2 14.90 14.01 3.53
C GLY A 2 13.45 14.07 3.97
N ILE A 3 12.74 12.95 3.90
CA ILE A 3 11.39 12.83 4.48
C ILE A 3 11.56 12.87 6.00
N GLU A 4 10.65 13.55 6.70
CA GLU A 4 10.64 13.61 8.16
C GLU A 4 10.47 12.21 8.77
N ARG A 5 11.23 11.90 9.83
CA ARG A 5 11.28 10.54 10.42
C ARG A 5 9.94 10.08 10.97
N LEU A 6 9.14 11.00 11.51
CA LEU A 6 7.78 10.72 11.99
C LEU A 6 6.87 10.28 10.85
N THR A 7 6.94 10.97 9.71
CA THR A 7 6.21 10.59 8.49
C THR A 7 6.63 9.20 8.01
N THR A 8 7.93 8.90 8.01
CA THR A 8 8.41 7.54 7.68
C THR A 8 7.81 6.49 8.62
N LEU A 9 7.81 6.74 9.94
CA LEU A 9 7.20 5.86 10.93
C LEU A 9 5.69 5.67 10.67
N ALA A 10 4.94 6.74 10.42
CA ALA A 10 3.51 6.69 10.12
C ALA A 10 3.21 5.83 8.88
N PHE A 11 3.97 6.00 7.78
CA PHE A 11 3.86 5.17 6.58
C PHE A 11 4.21 3.71 6.85
N SER A 12 5.25 3.44 7.64
CA SER A 12 5.64 2.07 8.00
C SER A 12 4.58 1.37 8.85
N MET A 13 4.00 2.05 9.84
CA MET A 13 2.91 1.52 10.67
C MET A 13 1.63 1.32 9.86
N TYR A 14 1.29 2.27 9.00
CA TYR A 14 0.14 2.16 8.10
C TYR A 14 0.26 0.95 7.17
N SER A 15 1.42 0.76 6.55
CA SER A 15 1.66 -0.33 5.60
C SER A 15 1.81 -1.70 6.26
N ASN A 16 2.33 -1.74 7.50
CA ASN A 16 2.61 -2.96 8.26
C ASN A 16 1.83 -2.96 9.59
N LYS A 17 0.50 -3.01 9.47
CA LYS A 17 -0.42 -2.93 10.62
C LYS A 17 -0.12 -4.01 11.66
N GLY A 18 0.18 -3.59 12.90
CA GLY A 18 0.47 -4.48 14.02
C GLY A 18 1.87 -5.11 14.02
N ALA A 19 2.82 -4.54 13.24
CA ALA A 19 4.22 -5.00 13.18
C ALA A 19 5.16 -4.30 14.19
N TYR A 20 4.68 -3.27 14.87
CA TYR A 20 5.47 -2.48 15.82
C TYR A 20 5.04 -2.72 17.26
N ALA A 21 6.03 -2.80 18.15
CA ALA A 21 5.86 -2.85 19.59
C ALA A 21 6.37 -1.55 20.22
N LEU A 22 5.67 -1.07 21.25
CA LEU A 22 6.11 0.08 22.03
C LEU A 22 6.97 -0.36 23.22
N LEU A 23 8.03 0.40 23.53
CA LEU A 23 8.73 0.34 24.81
C LEU A 23 8.65 1.70 25.51
N LEU A 24 7.87 1.75 26.58
CA LEU A 24 7.47 2.99 27.26
C LEU A 24 8.06 3.07 28.66
N GLY A 25 8.81 4.15 28.92
CA GLY A 25 9.34 4.45 30.24
C GLY A 25 8.62 5.60 30.95
N ALA A 26 9.12 5.99 32.12
CA ALA A 26 8.46 6.94 33.02
C ALA A 26 8.20 8.31 32.38
N GLY A 27 8.96 8.68 31.34
CA GLY A 27 8.79 9.95 30.63
C GLY A 27 7.41 10.12 29.97
N ILE A 28 6.66 9.05 29.70
CA ILE A 28 5.29 9.17 29.16
C ILE A 28 4.28 9.63 30.23
N SER A 29 4.53 9.33 31.50
CA SER A 29 3.63 9.64 32.63
C SER A 29 3.95 10.99 33.29
N ARG A 30 5.04 11.65 32.88
CA ARG A 30 5.50 12.91 33.51
C ARG A 30 4.50 14.06 33.37
N SER A 31 3.84 14.20 32.22
CA SER A 31 2.79 15.22 32.04
C SER A 31 1.51 14.94 32.82
N ALA A 32 1.34 13.72 33.35
CA ALA A 32 0.30 13.37 34.31
C ALA A 32 0.67 13.70 35.76
N HIS A 33 1.81 14.35 36.01
CA HIS A 33 2.36 14.60 37.36
C HIS A 33 2.70 13.31 38.12
N ILE A 34 3.02 12.22 37.40
CA ILE A 34 3.63 11.04 38.02
C ILE A 34 5.15 11.28 38.06
N PRO A 35 5.78 11.22 39.24
CA PRO A 35 7.22 11.45 39.35
C PRO A 35 8.00 10.30 38.69
N SER A 36 9.09 10.66 38.02
CA SER A 36 10.11 9.72 37.57
C SER A 36 10.86 9.11 38.76
N GLY A 37 11.59 8.01 38.56
CA GLY A 37 12.36 7.36 39.63
C GLY A 37 13.30 8.33 40.37
N TRP A 38 13.97 9.24 39.65
CA TRP A 38 14.84 10.26 40.22
C TRP A 38 14.08 11.34 41.01
N GLU A 39 12.87 11.70 40.57
CA GLU A 39 12.00 12.63 41.32
C GLU A 39 11.48 11.95 42.61
N VAL A 40 11.18 10.66 42.58
CA VAL A 40 10.83 9.89 43.78
C VAL A 40 12.00 9.79 44.75
N GLU A 41 13.23 9.52 44.29
CA GLU A 41 14.44 9.53 45.12
C GLU A 41 14.58 10.85 45.88
N ASN A 42 14.49 11.99 45.18
CA ASN A 42 14.55 13.31 45.80
C ASN A 42 13.48 13.50 46.89
N MET A 43 12.23 13.13 46.60
CA MET A 43 11.12 13.25 47.56
C MET A 43 11.35 12.39 48.82
N LEU A 44 11.93 11.19 48.66
CA LEU A 44 12.25 10.31 49.80
C LEU A 44 13.40 10.89 50.64
N ILE A 45 14.42 11.46 50.01
CA ILE A 45 15.53 12.14 50.72
C ILE A 45 15.00 13.35 51.49
N GLU A 46 14.12 14.14 50.87
CA GLU A 46 13.49 15.29 51.51
C GLU A 46 12.66 14.87 52.73
N GLN A 47 11.84 13.81 52.61
CA GLN A 47 11.09 13.27 53.75
C GLN A 47 12.01 12.80 54.87
N LEU A 48 13.09 12.08 54.54
CA LEU A 48 14.10 11.65 55.51
C LEU A 48 14.77 12.85 56.20
N ALA A 49 15.12 13.89 55.46
CA ALA A 49 15.71 15.12 56.00
C ALA A 49 14.73 15.87 56.92
N ALA A 50 13.45 15.90 56.57
CA ALA A 50 12.39 16.51 57.37
C ALA A 50 12.22 15.82 58.73
N THR A 51 12.34 14.48 58.80
CA THR A 51 12.33 13.77 60.10
C THR A 51 13.50 14.16 61.02
N GLN A 52 14.55 14.73 60.44
CA GLN A 52 15.77 15.15 61.13
C GLN A 52 15.83 16.67 61.33
N GLY A 53 14.73 17.38 61.04
CA GLY A 53 14.60 18.82 61.23
C GLY A 53 15.41 19.66 60.25
N VAL A 54 15.83 19.10 59.11
CA VAL A 54 16.56 19.81 58.06
C VAL A 54 15.56 20.28 56.99
N ALA A 55 15.67 21.54 56.58
CA ALA A 55 14.85 22.17 55.55
C ALA A 55 15.72 23.06 54.64
N ASP A 56 15.17 23.49 53.51
CA ASP A 56 15.77 24.48 52.58
C ASP A 56 17.14 24.08 52.00
N ILE A 57 17.23 22.87 51.45
CA ILE A 57 18.42 22.38 50.73
C ILE A 57 18.21 22.53 49.22
N GLU A 58 19.22 23.07 48.51
CA GLU A 58 19.18 23.23 47.04
C GLU A 58 19.41 21.92 46.27
N ASP A 59 20.25 21.02 46.77
CA ASP A 59 20.53 19.70 46.19
C ASP A 59 20.47 18.60 47.26
N TRP A 60 19.32 17.92 47.30
CA TRP A 60 19.05 16.85 48.26
C TRP A 60 19.98 15.64 48.09
N HIS A 61 20.37 15.30 46.86
CA HIS A 61 21.31 14.21 46.61
C HIS A 61 22.71 14.53 47.13
N GLN A 62 23.17 15.78 46.95
CA GLN A 62 24.45 16.22 47.49
C GLN A 62 24.43 16.24 49.03
N TRP A 63 23.34 16.72 49.63
CA TRP A 63 23.18 16.68 51.09
C TRP A 63 23.23 15.27 51.67
N TYR A 64 22.53 14.32 51.04
CA TYR A 64 22.55 12.92 51.47
C TYR A 64 23.97 12.36 51.42
N LYS A 65 24.68 12.61 50.31
CA LYS A 65 26.06 12.17 50.12
C LYS A 65 27.02 12.76 51.16
N ASP A 66 26.89 14.05 51.47
CA ASP A 66 27.74 14.72 52.46
C ASP A 66 27.47 14.20 53.89
N LYS A 67 26.24 13.77 54.18
CA LYS A 67 25.82 13.30 55.50
C LYS A 67 26.14 11.82 55.74
N TYR A 68 25.87 10.97 54.76
CA TYR A 68 25.96 9.51 54.89
C TYR A 68 27.21 8.91 54.22
N GLY A 69 27.97 9.72 53.48
CA GLY A 69 29.24 9.32 52.85
C GLY A 69 29.07 8.61 51.49
N ASP A 70 27.88 8.11 51.20
CA ASP A 70 27.53 7.41 49.95
C ASP A 70 26.41 8.13 49.19
N SER A 71 26.40 8.00 47.86
CA SER A 71 25.31 8.52 47.03
C SER A 71 24.02 7.74 47.27
N ALA A 72 22.93 8.44 47.56
CA ALA A 72 21.61 7.82 47.65
C ALA A 72 21.25 7.15 46.31
N THR A 73 20.86 5.88 46.38
CA THR A 73 20.19 5.19 45.27
C THR A 73 18.78 4.84 45.71
N TYR A 74 17.85 4.79 44.76
CA TYR A 74 16.46 4.39 45.01
C TYR A 74 16.37 3.09 45.83
N SER A 75 17.18 2.09 45.47
CA SER A 75 17.26 0.78 46.14
C SER A 75 17.72 0.91 47.59
N SER A 76 18.81 1.65 47.83
CA SER A 76 19.35 1.82 49.19
C SER A 76 18.40 2.59 50.10
N LEU A 77 17.72 3.61 49.56
CA LEU A 77 16.72 4.38 50.32
C LEU A 77 15.52 3.51 50.70
N LEU A 78 15.02 2.69 49.77
CA LEU A 78 13.88 1.83 50.06
C LEU A 78 14.19 0.72 51.05
N GLU A 79 15.38 0.12 51.00
CA GLU A 79 15.82 -0.88 51.99
C GLU A 79 15.94 -0.31 53.41
N GLU A 80 16.38 0.94 53.53
CA GLU A 80 16.50 1.61 54.83
C GLU A 80 15.15 2.10 55.38
N LEU A 81 14.29 2.62 54.51
CA LEU A 81 13.00 3.19 54.90
C LEU A 81 11.93 2.13 55.16
N VAL A 82 11.98 0.99 54.47
CA VAL A 82 10.90 0.02 54.47
C VAL A 82 11.43 -1.42 54.44
N LYS A 83 11.08 -2.22 55.46
CA LYS A 83 11.64 -3.58 55.63
C LYS A 83 10.79 -4.65 54.98
N GLU A 84 9.47 -4.48 54.94
CA GLU A 84 8.54 -5.47 54.40
C GLU A 84 8.01 -5.08 53.00
N PRO A 85 7.84 -6.04 52.06
CA PRO A 85 7.31 -5.76 50.72
C PRO A 85 5.91 -5.10 50.71
N THR A 86 5.08 -5.38 51.71
CA THR A 86 3.73 -4.82 51.84
C THR A 86 3.74 -3.34 52.22
N GLU A 87 4.68 -2.94 53.08
CA GLU A 87 4.90 -1.53 53.46
C GLU A 87 5.42 -0.75 52.25
N ARG A 88 6.22 -1.39 51.38
CA ARG A 88 6.76 -0.78 50.17
C ARG A 88 5.66 -0.42 49.18
N VAL A 89 4.68 -1.32 49.01
CA VAL A 89 3.48 -1.06 48.21
C VAL A 89 2.72 0.16 48.73
N GLN A 90 2.55 0.31 50.04
CA GLN A 90 1.84 1.45 50.62
C GLN A 90 2.58 2.77 50.42
N LEU A 91 3.90 2.78 50.56
CA LEU A 91 4.73 3.95 50.24
C LEU A 91 4.58 4.35 48.77
N MET A 92 4.61 3.36 47.87
CA MET A 92 4.53 3.58 46.42
C MET A 92 3.15 4.06 45.96
N ARG A 93 2.06 3.59 46.59
CA ARG A 93 0.69 4.00 46.26
C ARG A 93 0.50 5.51 46.25
N GLY A 94 1.11 6.23 47.19
CA GLY A 94 0.99 7.69 47.28
C GLY A 94 1.52 8.44 46.04
N PHE A 95 2.48 7.86 45.32
CA PHE A 95 3.04 8.47 44.11
C PHE A 95 2.21 8.19 42.85
N PHE A 96 1.42 7.12 42.82
CA PHE A 96 0.65 6.71 41.63
C PHE A 96 -0.86 6.96 41.73
N GLU A 97 -1.42 6.92 42.94
CA GLU A 97 -2.85 7.17 43.17
C GLU A 97 -3.09 8.66 43.50
N PRO A 98 -4.10 9.30 42.89
CA PRO A 98 -4.42 10.69 43.18
C PRO A 98 -5.15 10.86 44.51
N THR A 99 -4.74 11.86 45.28
CA THR A 99 -5.54 12.40 46.39
C THR A 99 -6.80 13.08 45.87
N ASP A 100 -7.76 13.41 46.74
CA ASP A 100 -8.99 14.09 46.32
C ASP A 100 -8.71 15.48 45.71
N GLU A 101 -7.74 16.22 46.24
CA GLU A 101 -7.27 17.51 45.70
C GLU A 101 -6.62 17.35 44.32
N GLU A 102 -5.72 16.37 44.16
CA GLU A 102 -5.09 16.06 42.88
C GLU A 102 -6.11 15.63 41.81
N ARG A 103 -7.17 14.93 42.23
CA ARG A 103 -8.25 14.48 41.34
C ARG A 103 -9.07 15.65 40.79
N GLU A 104 -9.31 16.68 41.61
CA GLU A 104 -9.97 17.93 41.22
C GLU A 104 -9.11 18.73 40.23
N LEU A 105 -7.79 18.75 40.41
CA LEU A 105 -6.82 19.37 39.51
C LEU A 105 -6.57 18.55 38.22
N GLY A 106 -7.06 17.32 38.16
CA GLY A 106 -6.93 16.43 37.00
C GLY A 106 -5.58 15.73 36.89
N TRP A 107 -4.79 15.67 37.96
CA TRP A 107 -3.50 14.97 38.00
C TRP A 107 -3.68 13.45 38.02
N LYS A 108 -2.61 12.72 37.68
CA LYS A 108 -2.55 11.24 37.62
C LYS A 108 -3.70 10.64 36.79
N LYS A 109 -4.04 11.32 35.70
CA LYS A 109 -4.94 10.86 34.64
C LYS A 109 -4.16 10.53 33.37
N PRO A 110 -4.68 9.66 32.49
CA PRO A 110 -4.02 9.37 31.23
C PRO A 110 -3.73 10.66 30.44
N THR A 111 -2.52 10.75 29.89
CA THR A 111 -2.09 11.90 29.08
C THR A 111 -2.59 11.76 27.64
N LYS A 112 -2.38 12.80 26.81
CA LYS A 112 -2.67 12.73 25.37
C LYS A 112 -1.92 11.60 24.68
N ALA A 113 -0.69 11.32 25.09
CA ALA A 113 0.08 10.19 24.60
C ALA A 113 -0.64 8.85 24.88
N HIS A 114 -1.13 8.67 26.11
CA HIS A 114 -1.87 7.46 26.49
C HIS A 114 -3.15 7.28 25.67
N GLU A 115 -3.92 8.36 25.51
CA GLU A 115 -5.14 8.36 24.69
C GLU A 115 -4.85 8.06 23.21
N ALA A 116 -3.80 8.65 22.64
CA ALA A 116 -3.41 8.41 21.25
C ALA A 116 -2.91 6.97 21.02
N ILE A 117 -2.15 6.41 21.97
CA ILE A 117 -1.73 5.00 21.96
C ILE A 117 -2.96 4.09 22.05
N ALA A 118 -3.94 4.42 22.90
CA ALA A 118 -5.15 3.63 23.03
C ALA A 118 -5.96 3.59 21.72
N LYS A 119 -6.07 4.72 21.02
CA LYS A 119 -6.70 4.80 19.69
C LYS A 119 -5.96 3.97 18.64
N LEU A 120 -4.63 4.08 18.58
CA LEU A 120 -3.79 3.28 17.69
C LEU A 120 -3.90 1.77 18.00
N ALA A 121 -4.03 1.39 19.27
CA ALA A 121 -4.22 0.00 19.68
C ALA A 121 -5.62 -0.53 19.32
N LYS A 122 -6.67 0.29 19.51
CA LYS A 122 -8.06 -0.01 19.11
C LYS A 122 -8.16 -0.31 17.62
N GLU A 123 -7.48 0.48 16.79
CA GLU A 123 -7.42 0.27 15.35
C GLU A 123 -6.54 -0.92 14.96
N GLY A 124 -5.75 -1.48 15.87
CA GLY A 124 -4.89 -2.65 15.65
C GLY A 124 -3.50 -2.33 15.10
N TYR A 125 -3.11 -1.05 15.08
CA TYR A 125 -1.76 -0.64 14.70
C TYR A 125 -0.71 -1.03 15.75
N ILE A 126 -1.11 -1.06 17.02
CA ILE A 126 -0.26 -1.44 18.16
C ILE A 126 -0.86 -2.67 18.84
N ARG A 127 -0.12 -3.78 18.85
CA ARG A 127 -0.55 -5.04 19.49
C ARG A 127 0.22 -5.40 20.74
N VAL A 128 1.41 -4.80 20.92
CA VAL A 128 2.29 -5.09 22.05
C VAL A 128 2.83 -3.79 22.61
N ILE A 129 2.67 -3.61 23.92
CA ILE A 129 3.21 -2.47 24.67
C ILE A 129 4.03 -3.05 25.81
N LEU A 130 5.33 -2.81 25.79
CA LEU A 130 6.22 -3.07 26.91
C LEU A 130 6.37 -1.78 27.72
N THR A 131 6.32 -1.88 29.04
CA THR A 131 6.55 -0.73 29.90
C THR A 131 7.35 -1.07 31.14
N THR A 132 8.19 -0.13 31.57
CA THR A 132 8.88 -0.15 32.86
C THR A 132 8.11 0.62 33.94
N ASN A 133 6.95 1.19 33.60
CA ASN A 133 6.12 1.96 34.53
C ASN A 133 5.25 1.04 35.38
N PHE A 134 5.07 1.45 36.63
CA PHE A 134 4.17 0.75 37.55
C PHE A 134 2.74 1.26 37.48
N ASP A 135 2.53 2.51 37.05
CA ASP A 135 1.21 3.13 36.97
C ASP A 135 0.24 2.38 36.06
N ARG A 136 -1.06 2.72 36.15
CA ARG A 136 -2.14 2.09 35.36
C ARG A 136 -2.76 3.02 34.33
N LEU A 137 -2.03 4.04 33.87
CA LEU A 137 -2.57 5.06 32.97
C LEU A 137 -2.84 4.50 31.56
N LEU A 138 -2.03 3.56 31.07
CA LEU A 138 -2.23 2.90 29.78
C LEU A 138 -3.50 2.04 29.79
N GLU A 139 -3.69 1.25 30.86
CA GLU A 139 -4.85 0.40 31.07
C GLU A 139 -6.13 1.24 31.09
N ARG A 140 -6.12 2.34 31.84
CA ARG A 140 -7.27 3.26 31.93
C ARG A 140 -7.57 3.95 30.60
N ALA A 141 -6.55 4.31 29.83
CA ALA A 141 -6.74 4.91 28.50
C ALA A 141 -7.36 3.91 27.52
N LEU A 142 -6.91 2.65 27.55
CA LEU A 142 -7.44 1.58 26.71
C LEU A 142 -8.89 1.23 27.08
N GLU A 143 -9.18 1.12 28.38
CA GLU A 143 -10.54 0.91 28.88
C GLU A 143 -11.49 2.04 28.46
N ALA A 144 -11.03 3.30 28.49
CA ALA A 144 -11.81 4.46 28.04
C ALA A 144 -12.13 4.43 26.52
N GLU A 145 -11.34 3.69 25.73
CA GLU A 145 -11.55 3.48 24.30
C GLU A 145 -12.28 2.15 23.98
N ASP A 146 -12.86 1.50 25.00
CA ASP A 146 -13.52 0.18 24.94
C ASP A 146 -12.58 -0.98 24.55
N VAL A 147 -11.28 -0.84 24.82
CA VAL A 147 -10.28 -1.89 24.60
C VAL A 147 -9.90 -2.53 25.92
N ILE A 148 -10.12 -3.84 26.05
CA ILE A 148 -9.71 -4.62 27.23
C ILE A 148 -8.31 -5.21 26.96
N PRO A 149 -7.24 -4.70 27.61
CA PRO A 149 -5.90 -5.21 27.39
C PRO A 149 -5.67 -6.55 28.09
N GLN A 150 -4.80 -7.38 27.52
CA GLN A 150 -4.18 -8.48 28.24
C GLN A 150 -2.95 -7.96 28.98
N VAL A 151 -2.92 -8.04 30.30
CA VAL A 151 -1.80 -7.53 31.11
C VAL A 151 -0.96 -8.69 31.64
N ILE A 152 0.36 -8.61 31.43
CA ILE A 152 1.36 -9.57 31.91
C ILE A 152 2.30 -8.81 32.85
N CYS A 153 2.25 -9.14 34.14
CA CYS A 153 3.09 -8.50 35.18
C CYS A 153 4.16 -9.47 35.72
N HIS A 154 3.90 -10.78 35.66
CA HIS A 154 4.81 -11.80 36.17
C HIS A 154 5.02 -12.95 35.17
N GLU A 155 6.09 -13.72 35.38
CA GLU A 155 6.43 -14.88 34.55
C GLU A 155 5.31 -15.92 34.53
N SER A 156 4.63 -16.09 35.66
CA SER A 156 3.48 -17.01 35.80
C SER A 156 2.28 -16.62 34.95
N ASP A 157 2.19 -15.36 34.52
CA ASP A 157 1.09 -14.87 33.72
C ASP A 157 1.29 -15.22 32.24
N ILE A 158 2.55 -15.40 31.81
CA ILE A 158 2.91 -15.73 30.43
C ILE A 158 2.23 -17.04 30.00
N GLU A 159 2.28 -18.09 30.83
CA GLU A 159 1.68 -19.39 30.52
C GLU A 159 0.14 -19.36 30.52
N LYS A 160 -0.46 -18.44 31.28
CA LYS A 160 -1.91 -18.27 31.39
C LYS A 160 -2.48 -17.31 30.34
N SER A 161 -1.60 -16.54 29.70
CA SER A 161 -1.96 -15.53 28.71
C SER A 161 -2.19 -16.16 27.34
N THR A 162 -3.06 -15.53 26.54
CA THR A 162 -3.20 -15.88 25.13
C THR A 162 -1.93 -15.46 24.40
N PRO A 163 -1.30 -16.34 23.59
CA PRO A 163 -0.14 -15.96 22.79
C PRO A 163 -0.42 -14.73 21.93
N ILE A 164 0.53 -13.79 21.86
CA ILE A 164 0.38 -12.51 21.16
C ILE A 164 -0.10 -12.69 19.71
N VAL A 165 0.39 -13.73 19.03
CA VAL A 165 0.05 -14.07 17.63
C VAL A 165 -1.44 -14.44 17.45
N HIS A 166 -2.09 -14.91 18.51
CA HIS A 166 -3.50 -15.31 18.53
C HIS A 166 -4.40 -14.31 19.28
N GLY A 167 -3.80 -13.35 19.98
CA GLY A 167 -4.50 -12.28 20.68
C GLY A 167 -5.18 -11.33 19.69
N LYS A 168 -6.48 -11.07 19.92
CA LYS A 168 -7.24 -10.04 19.18
C LYS A 168 -7.14 -8.65 19.83
N THR A 169 -6.65 -8.59 21.07
CA THR A 169 -6.51 -7.38 21.87
C THR A 169 -5.03 -7.06 22.10
N VAL A 170 -4.75 -5.82 22.48
CA VAL A 170 -3.39 -5.37 22.82
C VAL A 170 -2.90 -6.08 24.09
N THR A 171 -1.64 -6.49 24.08
CA THR A 171 -0.96 -7.06 25.27
C THR A 171 -0.04 -6.01 25.87
N ILE A 172 -0.22 -5.70 27.16
CA ILE A 172 0.67 -4.86 27.97
C ILE A 172 1.58 -5.77 28.80
N ILE A 173 2.88 -5.55 28.70
CA ILE A 173 3.89 -6.29 29.44
C ILE A 173 4.58 -5.31 30.37
N LYS A 174 4.27 -5.40 31.67
CA LYS A 174 4.88 -4.59 32.71
C LYS A 174 6.13 -5.32 33.20
N ILE A 175 7.27 -5.03 32.57
CA ILE A 175 8.52 -5.76 32.74
C ILE A 175 8.98 -5.75 34.22
N ASN A 176 8.74 -4.62 34.89
CA ASN A 176 9.08 -4.39 36.28
C ASN A 176 7.94 -4.78 37.24
N GLY A 177 6.79 -5.23 36.74
CA GLY A 177 5.61 -5.56 37.55
C GLY A 177 4.67 -4.38 37.77
N ASP A 178 3.75 -4.54 38.72
CA ASP A 178 2.68 -3.58 39.03
C ASP A 178 2.77 -3.16 40.51
N TYR A 179 2.60 -1.87 40.84
CA TYR A 179 2.72 -1.39 42.23
C TYR A 179 1.70 -2.02 43.18
N ILE A 180 0.60 -2.59 42.66
CA ILE A 180 -0.43 -3.24 43.47
C ILE A 180 0.03 -4.63 43.94
N ASP A 181 0.94 -5.29 43.20
CA ASP A 181 1.50 -6.58 43.56
C ASP A 181 2.79 -6.40 44.36
N CYS A 182 2.99 -7.17 45.44
CA CYS A 182 4.22 -7.09 46.25
C CYS A 182 5.47 -7.65 45.54
N ARG A 183 5.31 -8.25 44.35
CA ARG A 183 6.38 -8.89 43.56
C ARG A 183 6.98 -7.99 42.49
N PHE A 184 6.71 -6.68 42.53
CA PHE A 184 7.29 -5.72 41.58
C PHE A 184 8.79 -5.50 41.83
N ARG A 185 9.53 -5.31 40.74
CA ARG A 185 10.98 -5.14 40.69
C ARG A 185 11.32 -3.67 40.65
N ASN A 186 11.99 -3.19 41.66
CA ASN A 186 12.29 -1.77 41.76
C ASN A 186 13.69 -1.48 42.32
N THR A 187 14.45 -2.50 42.71
CA THR A 187 15.85 -2.35 43.09
C THR A 187 16.79 -2.60 41.91
N THR A 188 18.00 -2.05 41.97
CA THR A 188 19.05 -2.19 40.95
C THR A 188 19.38 -3.66 40.71
N GLU A 189 19.47 -4.47 41.77
CA GLU A 189 19.75 -5.90 41.67
C GLU A 189 18.64 -6.68 40.95
N GLU A 190 17.38 -6.28 41.15
CA GLU A 190 16.21 -6.89 40.50
C GLU A 190 16.09 -6.49 39.02
N LEU A 191 16.53 -5.28 38.66
CA LEU A 191 16.47 -4.74 37.29
C LEU A 191 17.67 -5.17 36.43
N ASP A 192 18.79 -5.54 37.05
CA ASP A 192 19.98 -6.05 36.36
C ASP A 192 19.79 -7.51 35.88
N ASN A 193 18.95 -8.31 36.56
CA ASN A 193 18.76 -9.72 36.21
C ASN A 193 17.28 -10.18 36.22
N TYR A 194 16.65 -10.13 35.05
CA TYR A 194 15.29 -10.64 34.85
C TYR A 194 15.25 -12.18 34.84
N PRO A 195 14.18 -12.80 35.37
CA PRO A 195 14.01 -14.25 35.27
C PRO A 195 14.02 -14.75 33.83
N GLU A 196 14.59 -15.94 33.63
CA GLU A 196 14.85 -16.52 32.31
C GLU A 196 13.59 -16.65 31.45
N ALA A 197 12.43 -16.93 32.05
CA ALA A 197 11.15 -16.98 31.35
C ALA A 197 10.74 -15.62 30.77
N MET A 198 10.86 -14.54 31.56
CA MET A 198 10.56 -13.18 31.11
C MET A 198 11.55 -12.73 30.04
N LYS A 199 12.84 -13.00 30.26
CA LYS A 199 13.92 -12.70 29.32
C LYS A 199 13.67 -13.31 27.94
N ASN A 200 13.34 -14.61 27.89
CA ASN A 200 13.05 -15.31 26.64
C ASN A 200 11.79 -14.78 25.96
N TYR A 201 10.76 -14.44 26.72
CA TYR A 201 9.52 -13.90 26.18
C TYR A 201 9.71 -12.51 25.56
N VAL A 202 10.37 -11.60 26.28
CA VAL A 202 10.68 -10.25 25.80
C VAL A 202 11.66 -10.28 24.62
N SER A 203 12.66 -11.17 24.64
CA SER A 203 13.59 -11.36 23.52
C SER A 203 12.84 -11.69 22.22
N ARG A 204 11.90 -12.64 22.24
CA ARG A 204 11.10 -13.00 21.05
C ARG A 204 10.32 -11.82 20.49
N ILE A 205 9.77 -10.96 21.36
CA ILE A 205 9.05 -9.77 20.93
C ILE A 205 9.99 -8.81 20.20
N PHE A 206 11.22 -8.63 20.69
CA PHE A 206 12.21 -7.80 20.00
C PHE A 206 12.69 -8.41 18.66
N GLU A 207 12.56 -9.71 18.46
CA GLU A 207 12.85 -10.35 17.17
C GLU A 207 11.69 -10.18 16.18
N ASP A 208 10.46 -10.36 16.66
CA ASP A 208 9.27 -10.36 15.81
C ASP A 208 8.78 -8.96 15.41
N TYR A 209 9.02 -7.94 16.24
CA TYR A 209 8.46 -6.60 16.09
C TYR A 209 9.53 -5.50 15.89
N GLY A 210 9.17 -4.50 15.09
CA GLY A 210 9.89 -3.22 15.07
C GLY A 210 9.68 -2.49 16.38
N LEU A 211 10.73 -1.90 16.95
CA LEU A 211 10.66 -1.29 18.28
C LEU A 211 10.48 0.22 18.18
N ILE A 212 9.52 0.79 18.91
CA ILE A 212 9.36 2.24 19.10
C ILE A 212 9.56 2.55 20.58
N THR A 213 10.64 3.24 20.94
CA THR A 213 10.88 3.63 22.34
C THR A 213 10.37 5.04 22.62
N CYS A 214 9.80 5.28 23.80
CA CYS A 214 9.43 6.64 24.24
C CYS A 214 9.49 6.78 25.75
N GLY A 215 10.03 7.89 26.24
CA GLY A 215 10.14 8.18 27.68
C GLY A 215 11.06 7.23 28.46
N TRP A 216 11.93 6.49 27.76
CA TRP A 216 12.86 5.52 28.33
C TRP A 216 14.32 5.95 28.07
N SER A 217 15.14 6.02 29.11
CA SER A 217 16.52 6.55 29.04
C SER A 217 17.59 5.51 28.72
N ALA A 218 17.28 4.22 28.91
CA ALA A 218 18.20 3.08 28.80
C ALA A 218 19.43 3.10 29.74
N THR A 219 19.68 4.18 30.47
CA THR A 219 20.90 4.37 31.27
C THR A 219 21.00 3.42 32.47
N TRP A 220 19.86 3.15 33.12
CA TRP A 220 19.80 2.41 34.37
C TRP A 220 19.24 0.99 34.21
N ASP A 221 18.56 0.69 33.10
CA ASP A 221 17.94 -0.61 32.83
C ASP A 221 18.90 -1.57 32.08
N LYS A 222 20.06 -1.86 32.66
CA LYS A 222 21.11 -2.66 32.00
C LYS A 222 20.62 -4.02 31.54
N GLY A 223 19.84 -4.71 32.39
CA GLY A 223 19.25 -6.01 32.05
C GLY A 223 18.38 -5.96 30.80
N LEU A 224 17.58 -4.89 30.61
CA LEU A 224 16.71 -4.77 29.43
C LEU A 224 17.53 -4.40 28.18
N VAL A 225 18.53 -3.54 28.33
CA VAL A 225 19.49 -3.21 27.27
C VAL A 225 20.22 -4.46 26.77
N ASP A 226 20.63 -5.34 27.68
CA ASP A 226 21.28 -6.61 27.34
C ASP A 226 20.36 -7.57 26.60
N ILE A 227 19.07 -7.63 26.97
CA ILE A 227 18.08 -8.43 26.24
C ILE A 227 17.88 -7.89 24.81
N ILE A 228 17.78 -6.58 24.67
CA ILE A 228 17.61 -5.92 23.36
C ILE A 228 18.82 -6.19 22.45
N ASN A 229 20.05 -6.09 22.99
CA ASN A 229 21.28 -6.35 22.26
C ASN A 229 21.52 -7.84 21.97
N GLY A 230 21.06 -8.73 22.86
CA GLY A 230 21.18 -10.18 22.70
C GLY A 230 20.17 -10.78 21.72
N SER A 231 19.04 -10.09 21.50
CA SER A 231 18.01 -10.51 20.54
C SER A 231 18.46 -10.30 19.08
N SER A 232 18.02 -11.18 18.17
CA SER A 232 18.28 -10.97 16.75
C SER A 232 17.56 -9.72 16.21
N SER A 233 18.13 -9.06 15.20
CA SER A 233 17.55 -7.85 14.62
C SER A 233 16.21 -8.17 13.94
N SER A 234 15.17 -7.41 14.28
CA SER A 234 13.86 -7.55 13.64
C SER A 234 13.91 -7.31 12.13
N ARG A 235 12.95 -7.89 11.42
CA ARG A 235 12.69 -7.59 9.99
C ARG A 235 12.10 -6.20 9.77
N TYR A 236 11.65 -5.54 10.83
CA TYR A 236 11.10 -4.18 10.80
C TYR A 236 12.09 -3.18 11.40
N ASN A 237 12.09 -1.95 10.88
CA ASN A 237 12.92 -0.86 11.39
C ASN A 237 12.56 -0.53 12.86
N SER A 238 13.50 0.01 13.63
CA SER A 238 13.28 0.45 15.02
C SER A 238 13.49 1.96 15.13
N PHE A 239 12.67 2.63 15.94
CA PHE A 239 12.68 4.08 16.15
C PHE A 239 12.90 4.37 17.63
N PHE A 240 14.02 5.02 17.95
CA PHE A 240 14.41 5.34 19.31
C PHE A 240 14.20 6.82 19.58
N THR A 241 13.30 7.18 20.49
CA THR A 241 12.94 8.60 20.70
C THR A 241 13.62 9.22 21.91
N ASN A 242 14.09 10.46 21.75
CA ASN A 242 14.73 11.24 22.80
C ASN A 242 14.25 12.70 22.79
N VAL A 243 14.09 13.27 23.98
CA VAL A 243 13.95 14.72 24.17
C VAL A 243 15.36 15.28 24.36
N GLY A 244 15.80 16.15 23.45
CA GLY A 244 17.17 16.65 23.43
C GLY A 244 18.18 15.63 22.90
N GLU A 245 19.47 15.81 23.21
CA GLU A 245 20.52 14.93 22.67
C GLU A 245 20.41 13.50 23.23
N ALA A 246 20.47 12.50 22.35
CA ALA A 246 20.44 11.10 22.74
C ALA A 246 21.74 10.68 23.44
N SER A 247 21.61 9.88 24.51
CA SER A 247 22.74 9.30 25.23
C SER A 247 23.55 8.34 24.36
N ASP A 248 24.84 8.14 24.67
CA ASP A 248 25.70 7.21 23.92
C ASP A 248 25.20 5.76 23.97
N VAL A 249 24.55 5.38 25.07
CA VAL A 249 23.89 4.08 25.23
C VAL A 249 22.77 3.94 24.21
N MET A 250 21.91 4.97 24.07
CA MET A 250 20.80 4.94 23.12
C MET A 250 21.30 4.98 21.67
N LYS A 251 22.37 5.75 21.37
CA LYS A 251 23.02 5.77 20.05
C LYS A 251 23.58 4.40 19.66
N THR A 252 24.21 3.72 20.62
CA THR A 252 24.74 2.35 20.44
C THR A 252 23.62 1.36 20.18
N LEU A 253 22.53 1.42 20.95
CA LEU A 253 21.35 0.57 20.79
C LEU A 253 20.64 0.77 19.44
N ALA A 254 20.49 2.03 19.01
CA ALA A 254 19.94 2.33 17.70
C ALA A 254 20.79 1.72 16.59
N THR A 255 22.12 1.83 16.71
CA THR A 255 23.07 1.27 15.73
C THR A 255 23.03 -0.26 15.70
N SER A 256 23.03 -0.93 16.86
CA SER A 256 23.02 -2.40 16.94
C SER A 256 21.76 -3.00 16.30
N ARG A 257 20.63 -2.28 16.38
CA ARG A 257 19.34 -2.70 15.80
C ARG A 257 19.05 -2.14 14.42
N ARG A 258 20.02 -1.47 13.78
CA ARG A 258 19.82 -0.76 12.49
C ARG A 258 18.62 0.20 12.52
N GLY A 259 18.34 0.75 13.70
CA GLY A 259 17.25 1.68 13.96
C GLY A 259 17.67 3.14 13.84
N GLU A 260 16.68 4.01 13.93
CA GLU A 260 16.82 5.46 13.77
C GLU A 260 16.55 6.20 15.08
N ILE A 261 17.37 7.20 15.40
CA ILE A 261 17.13 8.11 16.53
C ILE A 261 16.17 9.22 16.11
N MET A 262 15.06 9.40 16.80
CA MET A 262 14.09 10.45 16.49
C MET A 262 14.02 11.44 17.64
N LEU A 263 14.37 12.70 17.34
CA LEU A 263 14.26 13.79 18.30
C LEU A 263 12.79 14.20 18.41
N ILE A 264 12.27 14.21 19.63
CA ILE A 264 10.88 14.54 19.93
C ILE A 264 10.81 15.71 20.91
N LYS A 265 9.71 16.47 20.87
CA LYS A 265 9.42 17.52 21.87
C LYS A 265 8.92 16.91 23.18
N GLY A 266 8.15 15.84 23.08
CA GLY A 266 7.58 15.10 24.19
C GLY A 266 6.71 13.95 23.68
N ALA A 267 6.29 13.07 24.60
CA ALA A 267 5.48 11.90 24.26
C ALA A 267 4.08 12.28 23.73
N ASP A 268 3.46 13.31 24.32
CA ASP A 268 2.12 13.77 23.95
C ASP A 268 2.09 14.25 22.48
N ASP A 269 3.05 15.06 22.06
CA ASP A 269 3.16 15.54 20.67
C ASP A 269 3.42 14.37 19.71
N LEU A 270 4.37 13.49 20.04
CA LEU A 270 4.76 12.36 19.21
C LEU A 270 3.55 11.48 18.86
N PHE A 271 2.83 10.99 19.87
CA PHE A 271 1.76 10.02 19.65
C PHE A 271 0.50 10.66 19.09
N THR A 272 0.21 11.92 19.43
CA THR A 272 -0.92 12.66 18.84
C THR A 272 -0.70 12.83 17.34
N GLU A 273 0.47 13.32 16.93
CA GLU A 273 0.78 13.55 15.52
C GLU A 273 0.90 12.23 14.74
N LEU A 274 1.51 11.19 15.33
CA LEU A 274 1.56 9.86 14.73
C LEU A 274 0.17 9.30 14.44
N HIS A 275 -0.75 9.41 15.40
CA HIS A 275 -2.14 8.99 15.22
C HIS A 275 -2.83 9.80 14.11
N GLU A 276 -2.71 11.12 14.09
CA GLU A 276 -3.29 11.98 13.05
C GLU A 276 -2.79 11.62 11.64
N GLN A 277 -1.50 11.38 11.48
CA GLN A 277 -0.91 11.00 10.18
C GLN A 277 -1.38 9.62 9.72
N VAL A 278 -1.47 8.63 10.62
CA VAL A 278 -1.97 7.28 10.28
C VAL A 278 -3.45 7.33 9.86
N VAL A 279 -4.29 8.07 10.60
CA VAL A 279 -5.70 8.25 10.26
C VAL A 279 -5.87 8.95 8.92
N ALA A 280 -5.05 9.98 8.62
CA ALA A 280 -5.09 10.66 7.33
C ALA A 280 -4.76 9.72 6.16
N LEU A 281 -3.80 8.81 6.34
CA LEU A 281 -3.45 7.79 5.34
C LEU A 281 -4.63 6.84 5.10
N GLU A 282 -5.28 6.36 6.17
CA GLU A 282 -6.43 5.45 6.06
C GLU A 282 -7.64 6.11 5.38
N GLN A 283 -7.95 7.36 5.74
CA GLN A 283 -9.04 8.14 5.12
C GLN A 283 -8.78 8.41 3.63
N SER A 284 -7.54 8.70 3.25
CA SER A 284 -7.18 8.96 1.85
C SER A 284 -7.37 7.73 0.95
N ASN A 285 -7.05 6.54 1.46
CA ASN A 285 -7.19 5.29 0.71
C ASN A 285 -8.64 4.83 0.65
N THR A 286 -9.34 4.93 1.79
CA THR A 286 -10.74 4.54 1.93
C THR A 286 -11.67 5.42 1.10
N SER A 287 -11.45 6.74 1.09
CA SER A 287 -12.21 7.66 0.23
C SER A 287 -12.02 7.38 -1.26
N ARG A 288 -10.82 6.96 -1.68
CA ARG A 288 -10.52 6.60 -3.06
C ARG A 288 -11.20 5.31 -3.49
N SER A 289 -11.21 4.28 -2.64
CA SER A 289 -11.87 3.00 -2.94
C SER A 289 -13.40 3.11 -2.93
N LEU A 290 -13.99 3.75 -1.92
CA LEU A 290 -15.44 3.97 -1.82
C LEU A 290 -15.97 4.78 -3.01
N ASN A 291 -15.26 5.81 -3.46
CA ASN A 291 -15.69 6.60 -4.63
C ASN A 291 -15.68 5.76 -5.92
N TYR A 292 -14.72 4.84 -6.06
CA TYR A 292 -14.64 3.93 -7.20
C TYR A 292 -15.80 2.93 -7.23
N ASP A 293 -16.11 2.29 -6.11
CA ASP A 293 -17.19 1.29 -6.04
C ASP A 293 -18.57 1.92 -6.20
N VAL A 294 -18.77 3.13 -5.65
CA VAL A 294 -19.99 3.93 -5.87
C VAL A 294 -20.12 4.31 -7.35
N MET A 295 -19.03 4.73 -8.00
CA MET A 295 -19.01 5.03 -9.44
C MET A 295 -19.39 3.79 -10.28
N MET A 296 -18.80 2.63 -10.02
CA MET A 296 -19.12 1.39 -10.73
C MET A 296 -20.59 0.96 -10.53
N SER A 297 -21.12 1.18 -9.32
CA SER A 297 -22.54 0.92 -9.03
C SER A 297 -23.48 1.85 -9.79
N ARG A 298 -23.12 3.14 -9.92
CA ARG A 298 -23.87 4.11 -10.75
C ARG A 298 -23.85 3.72 -12.23
N VAL A 299 -22.70 3.29 -12.75
CA VAL A 299 -22.58 2.82 -14.14
C VAL A 299 -23.52 1.63 -14.40
N LYS A 300 -23.54 0.63 -13.53
CA LYS A 300 -24.47 -0.51 -13.66
C LYS A 300 -25.94 -0.05 -13.64
N LYS A 301 -26.27 0.92 -12.79
CA LYS A 301 -27.60 1.55 -12.78
C LYS A 301 -27.91 2.25 -14.10
N TYR A 302 -26.96 2.99 -14.67
CA TYR A 302 -27.17 3.70 -15.93
C TYR A 302 -27.37 2.74 -17.11
N LEU A 303 -26.62 1.63 -17.14
CA LEU A 303 -26.80 0.59 -18.16
C LEU A 303 -28.14 -0.15 -18.07
N SER A 304 -28.83 -0.09 -16.93
CA SER A 304 -30.06 -0.87 -16.68
C SER A 304 -31.32 -0.28 -17.33
N SER A 305 -31.35 1.01 -17.66
CA SER A 305 -32.56 1.68 -18.18
C SER A 305 -32.23 2.86 -19.08
N GLU A 306 -33.04 3.05 -20.13
CA GLU A 306 -32.86 4.13 -21.11
C GLU A 306 -33.01 5.54 -20.52
N GLN A 307 -33.71 5.67 -19.39
CA GLN A 307 -33.87 6.96 -18.72
C GLN A 307 -32.55 7.58 -18.24
N TYR A 308 -31.48 6.79 -18.15
CA TYR A 308 -30.15 7.22 -17.72
C TYR A 308 -29.16 7.39 -18.88
N ASN A 309 -29.64 7.37 -20.14
CA ASN A 309 -28.75 7.45 -21.30
C ASN A 309 -27.94 8.75 -21.36
N ILE A 310 -28.57 9.87 -20.98
CA ILE A 310 -27.90 11.17 -20.90
C ILE A 310 -26.83 11.13 -19.81
N ASP A 311 -27.18 10.68 -18.60
CA ASP A 311 -26.24 10.55 -17.49
C ASP A 311 -25.04 9.65 -17.82
N TYR A 312 -25.26 8.57 -18.58
CA TYR A 312 -24.19 7.70 -19.06
C TYR A 312 -23.27 8.42 -20.05
N SER A 313 -23.85 9.09 -21.04
CA SER A 313 -23.10 9.82 -22.06
C SER A 313 -22.22 10.91 -21.42
N ASP A 314 -22.80 11.70 -20.52
CA ASP A 314 -22.10 12.77 -19.79
C ASP A 314 -20.97 12.18 -18.93
N LEU A 315 -21.18 11.01 -18.33
CA LEU A 315 -20.15 10.32 -17.53
C LEU A 315 -18.97 9.85 -18.40
N ILE A 316 -19.25 9.25 -19.57
CA ILE A 316 -18.21 8.81 -20.52
C ILE A 316 -17.44 10.01 -21.06
N GLU A 317 -18.13 11.09 -21.44
CA GLU A 317 -17.49 12.31 -21.92
C GLU A 317 -16.61 12.96 -20.85
N LYS A 318 -17.10 13.00 -19.61
CA LYS A 318 -16.34 13.50 -18.45
C LYS A 318 -15.06 12.70 -18.26
N PHE A 319 -15.14 11.36 -18.17
CA PHE A 319 -13.94 10.54 -17.98
C PHE A 319 -13.02 10.55 -19.19
N GLY A 320 -13.56 10.62 -20.40
CA GLY A 320 -12.79 10.82 -21.63
C GLY A 320 -11.99 12.11 -21.59
N THR A 321 -12.59 13.20 -21.10
CA THR A 321 -11.95 14.51 -20.96
C THR A 321 -10.92 14.51 -19.84
N GLU A 322 -11.24 13.99 -18.65
CA GLU A 322 -10.29 13.89 -17.54
C GLU A 322 -9.07 13.03 -17.90
N GLY A 323 -9.29 11.90 -18.58
CA GLY A 323 -8.22 11.01 -19.05
C GLY A 323 -7.33 11.71 -20.08
N TYR A 324 -7.95 12.40 -21.04
CA TYR A 324 -7.26 13.20 -22.04
C TYR A 324 -6.41 14.32 -21.41
N ASP A 325 -6.97 15.10 -20.50
CA ASP A 325 -6.29 16.22 -19.86
C ASP A 325 -5.09 15.77 -19.02
N LYS A 326 -5.22 14.63 -18.31
CA LYS A 326 -4.11 14.01 -17.57
C LYS A 326 -2.95 13.61 -18.48
N ILE A 327 -3.26 13.02 -19.63
CA ILE A 327 -2.25 12.65 -20.63
C ILE A 327 -1.62 13.91 -21.22
N MET A 328 -2.43 14.90 -21.60
CA MET A 328 -1.96 16.15 -22.20
C MET A 328 -1.09 16.99 -21.25
N ALA A 329 -1.33 16.92 -19.94
CA ALA A 329 -0.50 17.58 -18.93
C ALA A 329 0.97 17.11 -18.95
N LYS A 330 1.24 15.91 -19.49
CA LYS A 330 2.58 15.34 -19.65
C LYS A 330 2.94 15.06 -21.12
N ALA A 331 2.20 15.61 -22.08
CA ALA A 331 2.42 15.37 -23.52
C ALA A 331 3.60 16.18 -24.10
N ASN A 332 4.76 16.14 -23.43
CA ASN A 332 6.03 16.66 -23.93
C ASN A 332 7.01 15.49 -24.08
N TYR A 333 7.35 15.16 -25.33
CA TYR A 333 8.10 13.96 -25.68
C TYR A 333 9.55 14.26 -26.11
N ASN A 334 10.08 15.43 -25.78
CA ASN A 334 11.47 15.76 -26.12
C ASN A 334 12.46 15.28 -25.05
N PHE A 335 12.63 13.95 -24.92
CA PHE A 335 13.54 13.34 -23.96
C PHE A 335 14.02 11.96 -24.41
N HIS A 336 15.12 11.45 -23.84
CA HIS A 336 15.56 10.08 -24.08
C HIS A 336 14.73 9.08 -23.28
N LEU A 337 14.16 8.08 -23.94
CA LEU A 337 13.30 7.08 -23.30
C LEU A 337 14.13 6.03 -22.54
N THR A 338 13.98 6.05 -21.21
CA THR A 338 14.54 5.03 -20.29
C THR A 338 13.44 4.06 -19.83
N PRO A 339 13.79 2.87 -19.31
CA PRO A 339 12.83 1.94 -18.72
C PRO A 339 11.97 2.56 -17.61
N GLU A 340 12.56 3.40 -16.75
CA GLU A 340 11.86 4.06 -15.65
C GLU A 340 10.84 5.07 -16.17
N LEU A 341 11.21 5.86 -17.18
CA LEU A 341 10.30 6.80 -17.84
C LEU A 341 9.19 6.05 -18.58
N PHE A 342 9.53 4.99 -19.33
CA PHE A 342 8.53 4.16 -20.01
C PHE A 342 7.50 3.62 -19.01
N SER A 343 7.96 3.04 -17.89
CA SER A 343 7.10 2.56 -16.81
C SER A 343 6.24 3.68 -16.22
N ALA A 344 6.82 4.85 -15.93
CA ALA A 344 6.09 6.00 -15.38
C ALA A 344 5.01 6.53 -16.33
N TYR A 345 5.29 6.64 -17.63
CA TYR A 345 4.29 7.03 -18.64
C TYR A 345 3.22 5.96 -18.80
N PHE A 346 3.60 4.69 -18.80
CA PHE A 346 2.64 3.59 -18.92
C PHE A 346 1.67 3.57 -17.73
N GLU A 347 2.16 3.73 -16.50
CA GLU A 347 1.33 3.87 -15.29
C GLU A 347 0.45 5.13 -15.34
N LEU A 348 0.99 6.27 -15.81
CA LEU A 348 0.21 7.50 -15.96
C LEU A 348 -0.96 7.31 -16.91
N HIS A 349 -0.70 6.74 -18.10
CA HIS A 349 -1.71 6.51 -19.12
C HIS A 349 -2.74 5.48 -18.65
N HIS A 350 -2.30 4.37 -18.05
CA HIS A 350 -3.17 3.35 -17.47
C HIS A 350 -4.11 3.94 -16.41
N ASN A 351 -3.59 4.70 -15.45
CA ASN A 351 -4.39 5.36 -14.42
C ASN A 351 -5.35 6.41 -14.99
N ALA A 352 -4.98 7.08 -16.09
CA ALA A 352 -5.84 8.06 -16.75
C ALA A 352 -7.07 7.41 -17.40
N VAL A 353 -6.92 6.22 -17.99
CA VAL A 353 -8.01 5.51 -18.70
C VAL A 353 -8.65 4.37 -17.89
N LYS A 354 -8.14 4.05 -16.70
CA LYS A 354 -8.65 2.95 -15.86
C LYS A 354 -10.18 2.96 -15.66
N PRO A 355 -10.83 4.10 -15.31
CA PRO A 355 -12.28 4.14 -15.21
C PRO A 355 -12.98 3.78 -16.53
N LEU A 356 -12.45 4.25 -17.67
CA LEU A 356 -13.02 3.97 -18.99
C LEU A 356 -12.88 2.50 -19.37
N ILE A 357 -11.76 1.86 -19.03
CA ILE A 357 -11.55 0.41 -19.24
C ILE A 357 -12.63 -0.39 -18.51
N ASP A 358 -12.84 -0.12 -17.23
CA ASP A 358 -13.81 -0.87 -16.43
C ASP A 358 -15.25 -0.63 -16.89
N ILE A 359 -15.58 0.62 -17.26
CA ILE A 359 -16.90 0.95 -17.81
C ILE A 359 -17.10 0.28 -19.17
N ALA A 360 -16.08 0.19 -20.03
CA ALA A 360 -16.15 -0.48 -21.32
C ALA A 360 -16.44 -1.97 -21.16
N ILE A 361 -15.81 -2.64 -20.19
CA ILE A 361 -16.07 -4.04 -19.87
C ILE A 361 -17.52 -4.25 -19.41
N LEU A 362 -18.02 -3.37 -18.54
CA LEU A 362 -19.42 -3.40 -18.10
C LEU A 362 -20.41 -3.11 -19.24
N ALA A 363 -20.09 -2.16 -20.12
CA ALA A 363 -20.91 -1.81 -21.28
C ALA A 363 -20.97 -2.95 -22.29
N ALA A 364 -19.87 -3.66 -22.53
CA ALA A 364 -19.87 -4.86 -23.36
C ALA A 364 -20.74 -5.97 -22.77
N ARG A 365 -20.68 -6.17 -21.44
CA ARG A 365 -21.42 -7.21 -20.73
C ARG A 365 -22.91 -6.96 -20.60
N TRP A 366 -23.31 -5.73 -20.26
CA TRP A 366 -24.68 -5.39 -19.86
C TRP A 366 -25.31 -4.27 -20.68
N GLY A 367 -24.50 -3.52 -21.43
CA GLY A 367 -24.94 -2.35 -22.16
C GLY A 367 -25.52 -2.67 -23.53
N LYS A 368 -26.41 -1.78 -23.99
CA LYS A 368 -26.86 -1.67 -25.39
C LYS A 368 -25.77 -1.14 -26.34
N THR A 369 -26.01 -1.23 -27.63
CA THR A 369 -25.08 -0.85 -28.72
C THR A 369 -24.49 0.57 -28.55
N TYR A 370 -25.33 1.58 -28.31
CA TYR A 370 -24.86 2.97 -28.17
C TYR A 370 -23.93 3.19 -26.96
N HIS A 371 -24.00 2.37 -25.91
CA HIS A 371 -23.09 2.48 -24.77
C HIS A 371 -21.65 2.11 -25.15
N ILE A 372 -21.49 1.12 -26.03
CA ILE A 372 -20.17 0.70 -26.52
C ILE A 372 -19.67 1.69 -27.57
N GLU A 373 -20.55 2.13 -28.47
CA GLU A 373 -20.20 3.10 -29.52
C GLU A 373 -19.70 4.44 -28.94
N ALA A 374 -20.17 4.86 -27.76
CA ALA A 374 -19.71 6.07 -27.09
C ALA A 374 -18.19 6.09 -26.82
N PHE A 375 -17.54 4.93 -26.68
CA PHE A 375 -16.09 4.85 -26.53
C PHE A 375 -15.32 5.19 -27.81
N GLY A 376 -15.98 5.17 -28.97
CA GLY A 376 -15.39 5.56 -30.24
C GLY A 376 -14.85 7.00 -30.22
N ASP A 377 -15.67 7.93 -29.75
CA ASP A 377 -15.29 9.35 -29.64
C ASP A 377 -14.16 9.56 -28.63
N VAL A 378 -14.19 8.81 -27.52
CA VAL A 378 -13.13 8.83 -26.50
C VAL A 378 -11.81 8.32 -27.07
N LEU A 379 -11.81 7.20 -27.80
CA LEU A 379 -10.62 6.66 -28.46
C LEU A 379 -10.04 7.64 -29.48
N VAL A 380 -10.91 8.26 -30.29
CA VAL A 380 -10.49 9.27 -31.25
C VAL A 380 -9.84 10.45 -30.53
N LYS A 381 -10.48 10.96 -29.46
CA LYS A 381 -9.96 12.07 -28.64
C LYS A 381 -8.59 11.75 -28.02
N LEU A 382 -8.43 10.57 -27.42
CA LEU A 382 -7.18 10.12 -26.80
C LEU A 382 -6.02 9.98 -27.80
N CYS A 383 -6.31 9.82 -29.10
CA CYS A 383 -5.29 9.81 -30.15
C CYS A 383 -4.90 11.21 -30.64
N THR A 384 -5.60 12.27 -30.23
CA THR A 384 -5.32 13.64 -30.68
C THR A 384 -4.25 14.32 -29.84
N LYS A 385 -3.29 14.96 -30.50
CA LYS A 385 -2.31 15.84 -29.88
C LYS A 385 -2.27 17.16 -30.67
N PRO A 386 -3.00 18.20 -30.23
CA PRO A 386 -2.95 19.50 -30.87
C PRO A 386 -1.52 20.01 -30.94
N ILE A 387 -1.10 20.44 -32.12
CA ILE A 387 0.26 20.95 -32.36
C ILE A 387 0.40 22.30 -31.65
N ARG A 388 1.36 22.39 -30.74
CA ARG A 388 1.73 23.65 -30.09
C ARG A 388 3.04 24.18 -30.68
N SER A 389 3.15 25.51 -30.78
CA SER A 389 4.39 26.15 -31.24
C SER A 389 5.55 25.77 -30.30
N GLY A 390 6.60 25.14 -30.85
CA GLY A 390 7.74 24.64 -30.08
C GLY A 390 7.67 23.17 -29.68
N ASP A 391 6.63 22.43 -30.10
CA ASP A 391 6.58 20.98 -29.92
C ASP A 391 7.71 20.29 -30.70
N SER A 392 8.54 19.54 -29.99
CA SER A 392 9.50 18.58 -30.55
C SER A 392 9.38 17.25 -29.83
N TYR A 393 9.88 16.19 -30.47
CA TYR A 393 9.95 14.86 -29.88
C TYR A 393 11.22 14.17 -30.37
N ILE A 394 11.72 13.22 -29.59
CA ILE A 394 12.72 12.26 -30.06
C ILE A 394 11.96 11.09 -30.70
N ASP A 395 12.41 10.61 -31.86
CA ASP A 395 11.73 9.50 -32.52
C ASP A 395 11.58 8.29 -31.58
N GLY A 396 10.41 7.65 -31.59
CA GLY A 396 10.01 6.59 -30.66
C GLY A 396 9.25 7.08 -29.42
N THR A 397 9.42 8.33 -28.98
CA THR A 397 8.79 8.85 -27.75
C THR A 397 7.37 9.36 -27.94
N GLN A 398 7.04 9.84 -29.15
CA GLN A 398 5.71 10.29 -29.52
C GLN A 398 4.66 9.18 -29.37
N TYR A 399 5.06 7.92 -29.50
CA TYR A 399 4.19 6.75 -29.38
C TYR A 399 3.70 6.51 -27.94
N LEU A 400 4.36 7.09 -26.93
CA LEU A 400 3.88 7.06 -25.54
C LEU A 400 2.48 7.67 -25.43
N HIS A 401 2.16 8.65 -26.27
CA HIS A 401 0.84 9.28 -26.31
C HIS A 401 -0.29 8.26 -26.55
N ALA A 402 0.00 7.19 -27.32
CA ALA A 402 -0.97 6.19 -27.70
C ALA A 402 -1.26 5.15 -26.62
N LEU A 403 -0.50 5.10 -25.52
CA LEU A 403 -0.59 4.02 -24.53
C LEU A 403 -2.00 3.90 -23.93
N GLY A 404 -2.60 5.02 -23.54
CA GLY A 404 -3.94 5.07 -22.97
C GLY A 404 -5.01 4.60 -23.95
N ALA A 405 -4.97 5.11 -25.19
CA ALA A 405 -5.90 4.69 -26.24
C ALA A 405 -5.72 3.21 -26.62
N THR A 406 -4.47 2.72 -26.62
CA THR A 406 -4.17 1.31 -26.91
C THR A 406 -4.73 0.39 -25.83
N LEU A 407 -4.56 0.74 -24.55
CA LEU A 407 -5.13 -0.04 -23.44
C LEU A 407 -6.65 -0.10 -23.52
N LEU A 408 -7.31 1.04 -23.77
CA LEU A 408 -8.77 1.11 -23.90
C LEU A 408 -9.27 0.30 -25.11
N LEU A 409 -8.62 0.41 -26.28
CA LEU A 409 -8.99 -0.33 -27.48
C LEU A 409 -8.89 -1.85 -27.26
N ASN A 410 -7.79 -2.31 -26.65
CA ASN A 410 -7.62 -3.74 -26.41
C ASN A 410 -8.59 -4.25 -25.33
N ALA A 411 -8.92 -3.46 -24.30
CA ALA A 411 -9.97 -3.82 -23.35
C ALA A 411 -11.35 -3.95 -24.02
N ILE A 412 -11.73 -2.98 -24.86
CA ILE A 412 -12.98 -3.04 -25.65
C ILE A 412 -12.99 -4.29 -26.53
N GLY A 413 -11.88 -4.57 -27.22
CA GLY A 413 -11.76 -5.74 -28.09
C GLY A 413 -11.92 -7.07 -27.35
N ILE A 414 -11.21 -7.26 -26.24
CA ILE A 414 -11.33 -8.47 -25.40
C ILE A 414 -12.75 -8.63 -24.87
N ALA A 415 -13.35 -7.55 -24.36
CA ALA A 415 -14.70 -7.58 -23.82
C ALA A 415 -15.75 -7.88 -24.92
N CYS A 416 -15.60 -7.28 -26.11
CA CYS A 416 -16.50 -7.53 -27.23
C CYS A 416 -16.36 -8.96 -27.77
N VAL A 417 -15.16 -9.54 -27.80
CA VAL A 417 -14.99 -10.95 -28.17
C VAL A 417 -15.65 -11.86 -27.11
N LYS A 418 -15.46 -11.59 -25.81
CA LYS A 418 -16.06 -12.41 -24.74
C LYS A 418 -17.59 -12.40 -24.75
N TYR A 419 -18.20 -11.25 -25.04
CA TYR A 419 -19.66 -11.08 -25.02
C TYR A 419 -20.28 -11.03 -26.43
N GLU A 420 -19.55 -11.47 -27.46
CA GLU A 420 -20.00 -11.58 -28.86
C GLU A 420 -20.59 -10.28 -29.44
N ARG A 421 -19.96 -9.13 -29.14
CA ARG A 421 -20.36 -7.77 -29.57
C ARG A 421 -19.58 -7.31 -30.81
N TYR A 422 -19.63 -8.11 -31.88
CA TYR A 422 -18.84 -7.89 -33.09
C TYR A 422 -19.36 -6.73 -33.94
N THR A 423 -20.67 -6.47 -33.94
CA THR A 423 -21.24 -5.31 -34.66
C THR A 423 -20.69 -3.99 -34.12
N GLU A 424 -20.71 -3.80 -32.80
CA GLU A 424 -20.19 -2.60 -32.15
C GLU A 424 -18.67 -2.48 -32.31
N LEU A 425 -17.95 -3.59 -32.14
CA LEU A 425 -16.52 -3.64 -32.34
C LEU A 425 -16.13 -3.22 -33.78
N ASN A 426 -16.82 -3.75 -34.79
CA ASN A 426 -16.58 -3.41 -36.19
C ASN A 426 -16.78 -1.91 -36.48
N LYS A 427 -17.80 -1.27 -35.87
CA LYS A 427 -18.02 0.17 -36.00
C LYS A 427 -16.85 0.97 -35.43
N ILE A 428 -16.36 0.62 -34.25
CA ILE A 428 -15.20 1.27 -33.62
C ILE A 428 -13.94 1.10 -34.47
N LEU A 429 -13.68 -0.11 -35.00
CA LEU A 429 -12.47 -0.40 -35.78
C LEU A 429 -12.43 0.31 -37.14
N LYS A 430 -13.58 0.73 -37.67
CA LYS A 430 -13.72 1.51 -38.91
C LYS A 430 -13.56 3.02 -38.70
N LEU A 431 -13.42 3.49 -37.45
CA LEU A 431 -13.25 4.91 -37.16
C LEU A 431 -11.94 5.46 -37.75
N SER A 432 -11.93 6.77 -37.99
CA SER A 432 -10.73 7.52 -38.40
C SER A 432 -10.45 8.64 -37.41
N VAL A 433 -9.18 8.86 -37.13
CA VAL A 433 -8.72 9.94 -36.26
C VAL A 433 -8.39 11.15 -37.14
N PRO A 434 -8.88 12.36 -36.80
CA PRO A 434 -8.66 13.56 -37.60
C PRO A 434 -7.18 13.97 -37.66
N ALA A 435 -6.90 14.98 -38.49
CA ALA A 435 -5.61 15.65 -38.52
C ALA A 435 -5.27 16.24 -37.13
N GLY A 436 -3.99 16.21 -36.76
CA GLY A 436 -3.56 16.53 -35.38
C GLY A 436 -3.57 15.31 -34.45
N ASN A 437 -3.35 14.11 -34.99
CA ASN A 437 -3.05 12.92 -34.19
C ASN A 437 -1.57 12.89 -33.80
N PHE A 438 -1.21 12.02 -32.85
CA PHE A 438 0.15 11.93 -32.32
C PHE A 438 1.24 11.51 -33.33
N ILE A 439 0.87 10.98 -34.52
CA ILE A 439 1.82 10.57 -35.57
C ILE A 439 1.97 11.64 -36.65
N GLY A 440 0.96 12.48 -36.91
CA GLY A 440 1.13 13.54 -37.89
C GLY A 440 -0.12 14.33 -38.31
N PHE A 441 0.02 14.98 -39.47
CA PHE A 441 -0.86 16.06 -39.93
C PHE A 441 -2.08 15.61 -40.74
N TYR A 442 -2.22 14.31 -41.02
CA TYR A 442 -3.29 13.79 -41.87
C TYR A 442 -4.23 12.88 -41.09
N ARG A 443 -5.49 12.82 -41.54
CA ARG A 443 -6.46 11.85 -41.05
C ARG A 443 -5.93 10.44 -41.30
N LYS A 444 -6.04 9.58 -40.28
CA LYS A 444 -5.56 8.19 -40.32
C LYS A 444 -6.63 7.24 -39.78
N PRO A 445 -6.80 6.03 -40.33
CA PRO A 445 -7.63 5.01 -39.70
C PRO A 445 -7.21 4.75 -38.26
N LEU A 446 -8.15 4.53 -37.34
CA LEU A 446 -7.85 4.26 -35.92
C LEU A 446 -6.88 3.09 -35.78
N LEU A 447 -7.10 2.03 -36.54
CA LEU A 447 -6.24 0.85 -36.54
C LEU A 447 -4.84 1.11 -37.09
N SER A 448 -4.64 2.09 -37.98
CA SER A 448 -3.28 2.47 -38.41
C SER A 448 -2.46 3.10 -37.27
N LEU A 449 -3.13 3.66 -36.26
CA LEU A 449 -2.50 4.28 -35.09
C LEU A 449 -2.35 3.30 -33.92
N LEU A 450 -3.31 2.39 -33.70
CA LEU A 450 -3.38 1.55 -32.49
C LEU A 450 -3.30 0.04 -32.77
N GLY A 451 -3.35 -0.37 -34.05
CA GLY A 451 -3.44 -1.77 -34.45
C GLY A 451 -2.11 -2.51 -34.45
N SER A 452 -0.99 -1.81 -34.57
CA SER A 452 0.38 -2.36 -34.54
C SER A 452 1.22 -1.72 -33.42
N THR A 453 2.31 -2.38 -33.02
CA THR A 453 3.35 -1.75 -32.20
C THR A 453 4.12 -0.72 -33.02
N HIS A 454 4.52 0.39 -32.39
CA HIS A 454 5.38 1.41 -33.00
C HIS A 454 6.86 1.25 -32.62
N TRP A 455 7.15 0.45 -31.59
CA TRP A 455 8.51 0.13 -31.18
C TRP A 455 8.95 -1.20 -31.75
N SER A 456 10.26 -1.33 -31.96
CA SER A 456 10.87 -2.60 -32.34
C SER A 456 10.82 -3.63 -31.21
N TYR A 457 11.00 -4.89 -31.59
CA TYR A 457 11.14 -6.01 -30.66
C TYR A 457 12.22 -5.75 -29.59
N ASP A 458 13.43 -5.39 -30.01
CA ASP A 458 14.57 -5.19 -29.10
C ASP A 458 14.33 -4.01 -28.16
N GLU A 459 13.72 -2.94 -28.68
CA GLU A 459 13.45 -1.74 -27.90
C GLU A 459 12.42 -1.99 -26.80
N LEU A 460 11.32 -2.69 -27.09
CA LEU A 460 10.32 -3.03 -26.07
C LEU A 460 10.86 -3.98 -25.01
N ASN A 461 11.64 -5.00 -25.40
CA ASN A 461 12.27 -5.89 -24.43
C ASN A 461 13.22 -5.12 -23.50
N ARG A 462 14.01 -4.19 -24.04
CA ARG A 462 14.88 -3.30 -23.26
C ARG A 462 14.09 -2.39 -22.33
N LEU A 463 13.03 -1.74 -22.82
CA LEU A 463 12.24 -0.77 -22.05
C LEU A 463 11.39 -1.42 -20.95
N ALA A 464 10.85 -2.60 -21.20
CA ALA A 464 10.02 -3.32 -20.24
C ALA A 464 10.82 -4.28 -19.35
N GLY A 465 12.11 -4.51 -19.62
CA GLY A 465 12.94 -5.45 -18.86
C GLY A 465 12.50 -6.91 -19.02
N ILE A 466 11.99 -7.26 -20.20
CA ILE A 466 11.46 -8.59 -20.53
C ILE A 466 12.23 -9.20 -21.71
N ASN A 467 11.97 -10.47 -22.01
CA ASN A 467 12.58 -11.18 -23.13
C ASN A 467 11.57 -12.12 -23.80
N TYR A 468 10.69 -11.56 -24.63
CA TYR A 468 9.65 -12.29 -25.34
C TYR A 468 9.59 -11.90 -26.81
N ILE A 469 9.48 -12.89 -27.72
CA ILE A 469 9.33 -12.73 -29.20
C ILE A 469 8.29 -11.65 -29.57
N TYR A 470 7.18 -11.60 -28.82
CA TYR A 470 6.13 -10.60 -29.00
C TYR A 470 5.91 -9.83 -27.69
N PRO A 471 6.80 -8.89 -27.34
CA PRO A 471 6.81 -8.27 -26.01
C PRO A 471 5.56 -7.44 -25.79
N TRP A 472 5.05 -6.79 -26.84
CA TRP A 472 3.84 -5.97 -26.77
C TRP A 472 2.59 -6.78 -26.41
N SER A 473 2.46 -8.01 -26.94
CA SER A 473 1.36 -8.93 -26.61
C SER A 473 1.34 -9.23 -25.11
N PHE A 474 2.50 -9.60 -24.54
CA PHE A 474 2.61 -9.90 -23.10
C PHE A 474 2.36 -8.66 -22.23
N ILE A 475 2.91 -7.50 -22.59
CA ILE A 475 2.69 -6.25 -21.84
C ILE A 475 1.19 -5.93 -21.75
N LEU A 476 0.48 -6.01 -22.87
CA LEU A 476 -0.96 -5.73 -22.91
C LEU A 476 -1.77 -6.80 -22.18
N LEU A 477 -1.45 -8.07 -22.38
CA LEU A 477 -2.12 -9.21 -21.76
C LEU A 477 -2.03 -9.10 -20.24
N GLU A 478 -0.83 -8.92 -19.68
CA GLU A 478 -0.62 -8.80 -18.23
C GLU A 478 -1.24 -7.53 -17.66
N ARG A 479 -1.13 -6.39 -18.36
CA ARG A 479 -1.70 -5.15 -17.86
C ARG A 479 -3.21 -5.21 -17.73
N LEU A 480 -3.88 -5.76 -18.75
CA LEU A 480 -5.33 -5.82 -18.80
C LEU A 480 -5.90 -6.94 -17.92
N ARG A 481 -5.10 -7.96 -17.56
CA ARG A 481 -5.52 -9.11 -16.76
C ARG A 481 -6.27 -8.70 -15.49
N SER A 482 -5.77 -7.70 -14.77
CA SER A 482 -6.36 -7.21 -13.52
C SER A 482 -7.76 -6.59 -13.67
N HIS A 483 -8.12 -6.08 -14.86
CA HIS A 483 -9.43 -5.49 -15.12
C HIS A 483 -10.52 -6.53 -15.43
N PHE A 484 -10.11 -7.72 -15.87
CA PHE A 484 -11.01 -8.80 -16.25
C PHE A 484 -11.22 -9.83 -15.12
N ILE A 485 -10.79 -9.52 -13.90
CA ILE A 485 -11.07 -10.36 -12.72
C ILE A 485 -12.59 -10.54 -12.57
N GLY A 486 -13.03 -11.79 -12.51
CA GLY A 486 -14.45 -12.15 -12.42
C GLY A 486 -15.24 -12.08 -13.73
N CYS A 487 -14.60 -11.78 -14.87
CA CYS A 487 -15.21 -11.94 -16.21
C CYS A 487 -14.99 -13.33 -16.81
N PHE A 488 -13.98 -14.06 -16.33
CA PHE A 488 -13.59 -15.39 -16.79
C PHE A 488 -13.56 -16.37 -15.62
N THR A 489 -13.88 -17.64 -15.89
CA THR A 489 -13.91 -18.69 -14.86
C THR A 489 -12.50 -19.09 -14.45
N VAL A 490 -11.61 -19.21 -15.44
CA VAL A 490 -10.20 -19.56 -15.28
C VAL A 490 -9.34 -18.65 -16.14
N ASP A 491 -8.09 -18.49 -15.73
CA ASP A 491 -7.13 -17.58 -16.35
C ASP A 491 -6.83 -17.94 -17.82
N SER A 492 -6.82 -19.24 -18.15
CA SER A 492 -6.62 -19.72 -19.53
C SER A 492 -7.71 -19.27 -20.51
N GLU A 493 -8.94 -19.03 -20.05
CA GLU A 493 -10.00 -18.49 -20.91
C GLU A 493 -9.73 -17.02 -21.28
N TYR A 494 -9.18 -16.23 -20.35
CA TYR A 494 -8.79 -14.86 -20.61
C TYR A 494 -7.68 -14.80 -21.66
N GLU A 495 -6.64 -15.64 -21.52
CA GLU A 495 -5.55 -15.71 -22.49
C GLU A 495 -6.04 -16.13 -23.89
N ASN A 496 -6.86 -17.18 -23.98
CA ASN A 496 -7.49 -17.59 -25.23
C ASN A 496 -8.27 -16.44 -25.88
N THR A 497 -9.09 -15.74 -25.09
CA THR A 497 -9.91 -14.62 -25.58
C THR A 497 -9.06 -13.44 -26.03
N PHE A 498 -7.98 -13.14 -25.30
CA PHE A 498 -7.00 -12.14 -25.69
C PHE A 498 -6.37 -12.47 -27.04
N TYR A 499 -5.95 -13.72 -27.26
CA TYR A 499 -5.34 -14.12 -28.53
C TYR A 499 -6.36 -14.19 -29.69
N ILE A 500 -7.63 -14.53 -29.41
CA ILE A 500 -8.70 -14.40 -30.41
C ILE A 500 -8.81 -12.93 -30.85
N TRP A 501 -8.88 -12.01 -29.88
CA TRP A 501 -8.93 -10.59 -30.15
C TRP A 501 -7.69 -10.10 -30.91
N GLU A 502 -6.49 -10.48 -30.48
CA GLU A 502 -5.23 -10.08 -31.10
C GLU A 502 -5.16 -10.51 -32.57
N HIS A 503 -5.57 -11.75 -32.87
CA HIS A 503 -5.60 -12.26 -34.23
C HIS A 503 -6.69 -11.58 -35.07
N LEU A 504 -7.92 -11.41 -34.54
CA LEU A 504 -8.98 -10.68 -35.23
C LEU A 504 -8.58 -9.23 -35.55
N LYS A 505 -7.98 -8.52 -34.60
CA LYS A 505 -7.46 -7.16 -34.78
C LYS A 505 -6.46 -7.11 -35.94
N SER A 506 -5.57 -8.09 -36.02
CA SER A 506 -4.58 -8.20 -37.11
C SER A 506 -5.25 -8.41 -38.47
N LEU A 507 -6.24 -9.31 -38.56
CA LEU A 507 -6.98 -9.57 -39.79
C LEU A 507 -7.77 -8.33 -40.25
N VAL A 508 -8.45 -7.64 -39.32
CA VAL A 508 -9.20 -6.41 -39.63
C VAL A 508 -8.27 -5.29 -40.06
N TYR A 509 -7.06 -5.19 -39.49
CA TYR A 509 -6.05 -4.23 -39.91
C TYR A 509 -5.67 -4.43 -41.39
N GLY A 510 -5.40 -5.68 -41.81
CA GLY A 510 -5.10 -6.01 -43.21
C GLY A 510 -6.28 -5.73 -44.13
N TYR A 511 -7.47 -6.16 -43.73
CA TYR A 511 -8.70 -5.97 -44.51
C TYR A 511 -9.03 -4.48 -44.75
N ASN A 512 -8.90 -3.66 -43.70
CA ASN A 512 -9.12 -2.22 -43.78
C ASN A 512 -7.94 -1.45 -44.40
N GLN A 513 -6.91 -2.14 -44.92
CA GLN A 513 -5.74 -1.56 -45.56
C GLN A 513 -5.04 -0.50 -44.68
N CYS A 514 -4.89 -0.79 -43.39
CA CYS A 514 -4.37 0.16 -42.41
C CYS A 514 -2.83 0.34 -42.46
N TYR A 515 -2.15 -0.38 -43.33
CA TYR A 515 -0.70 -0.34 -43.53
C TYR A 515 -0.26 0.86 -44.38
N MET A 516 1.00 1.29 -44.23
CA MET A 516 1.51 2.50 -44.88
C MET A 516 2.08 2.29 -46.30
N PHE A 517 2.47 1.08 -46.67
CA PHE A 517 3.12 0.79 -47.95
C PHE A 517 2.16 0.05 -48.89
N ASP A 518 2.38 0.10 -50.22
CA ASP A 518 1.54 -0.61 -51.21
C ASP A 518 1.64 -2.16 -51.14
N ARG A 519 2.30 -2.70 -50.10
CA ARG A 519 2.40 -4.13 -49.83
C ARG A 519 1.50 -4.50 -48.66
N PHE A 520 0.68 -5.53 -48.88
CA PHE A 520 -0.17 -6.11 -47.84
C PHE A 520 0.64 -6.47 -46.59
N TYR A 521 0.23 -5.94 -45.45
CA TYR A 521 0.86 -6.16 -44.16
C TYR A 521 -0.20 -6.33 -43.06
N VAL A 522 0.06 -7.26 -42.15
CA VAL A 522 -0.75 -7.54 -40.98
C VAL A 522 0.14 -7.61 -39.73
N PRO A 523 -0.27 -7.00 -38.61
CA PRO A 523 0.49 -7.05 -37.37
C PRO A 523 0.69 -8.48 -36.86
N THR A 524 1.91 -8.82 -36.44
CA THR A 524 2.19 -10.10 -35.77
C THR A 524 1.99 -9.97 -34.26
N GLY A 525 1.82 -11.10 -33.58
CA GLY A 525 1.59 -11.14 -32.14
C GLY A 525 1.77 -12.55 -31.57
N GLN A 526 1.70 -12.65 -30.25
CA GLN A 526 1.89 -13.91 -29.54
C GLN A 526 0.86 -14.99 -29.94
N PHE A 527 -0.32 -14.61 -30.45
CA PHE A 527 -1.28 -15.55 -31.03
C PHE A 527 -0.67 -16.50 -32.08
N LEU A 528 0.37 -16.09 -32.82
CA LEU A 528 1.02 -16.93 -33.83
C LEU A 528 1.73 -18.15 -33.24
N ARG A 529 2.24 -18.03 -32.00
CA ARG A 529 2.85 -19.14 -31.26
C ARG A 529 1.78 -19.90 -30.47
N SER A 530 0.90 -19.18 -29.78
CA SER A 530 -0.15 -19.78 -28.96
C SER A 530 -1.08 -20.67 -29.80
N ARG A 531 -1.42 -20.29 -31.04
CA ARG A 531 -2.26 -21.10 -31.94
C ARG A 531 -1.68 -22.48 -32.28
N VAL A 532 -0.35 -22.61 -32.34
CA VAL A 532 0.31 -23.90 -32.60
C VAL A 532 0.18 -24.78 -31.38
N GLU A 533 0.43 -24.21 -30.21
CA GLU A 533 0.29 -24.88 -28.92
C GLU A 533 -1.16 -25.32 -28.65
N TYR A 534 -2.14 -24.45 -28.88
CA TYR A 534 -3.56 -24.75 -28.70
C TYR A 534 -4.10 -25.80 -29.66
N LYS A 535 -3.50 -25.96 -30.85
CA LYS A 535 -3.84 -27.07 -31.75
C LYS A 535 -3.27 -28.41 -31.28
N MET A 536 -2.15 -28.40 -30.56
CA MET A 536 -1.53 -29.61 -30.01
C MET A 536 -2.16 -30.03 -28.67
N ARG A 537 -2.55 -29.07 -27.84
CA ARG A 537 -3.21 -29.31 -26.56
C ARG A 537 -4.66 -29.75 -26.77
N GLN A 538 -5.09 -30.76 -26.00
CA GLN A 538 -6.48 -31.24 -25.95
C GLN A 538 -7.14 -31.41 -27.34
N ASN A 539 -6.39 -31.89 -28.34
CA ASN A 539 -6.87 -32.06 -29.72
C ASN A 539 -7.49 -30.81 -30.38
N GLY A 540 -7.11 -29.59 -29.98
CA GLY A 540 -7.67 -28.37 -30.55
C GLY A 540 -9.02 -27.94 -29.98
N GLU A 541 -9.41 -28.46 -28.81
CA GLU A 541 -10.65 -28.08 -28.12
C GLU A 541 -10.54 -26.76 -27.33
N GLU A 542 -9.35 -26.16 -27.28
CA GLU A 542 -9.14 -24.83 -26.67
C GLU A 542 -10.01 -23.75 -27.36
N PRO A 543 -10.58 -22.79 -26.60
CA PRO A 543 -11.52 -21.79 -27.14
C PRO A 543 -11.00 -21.04 -28.38
N TYR A 544 -9.70 -20.73 -28.43
CA TYR A 544 -9.08 -20.09 -29.60
C TYR A 544 -9.21 -20.94 -30.87
N SER A 545 -8.88 -22.24 -30.78
CA SER A 545 -8.91 -23.15 -31.92
C SER A 545 -10.34 -23.34 -32.42
N VAL A 546 -11.27 -23.59 -31.49
CA VAL A 546 -12.70 -23.74 -31.79
C VAL A 546 -13.26 -22.50 -32.49
N PHE A 547 -12.89 -21.31 -32.02
CA PHE A 547 -13.38 -20.04 -32.58
C PHE A 547 -13.03 -19.88 -34.06
N PHE A 548 -11.77 -20.12 -34.45
CA PHE A 548 -11.33 -19.97 -35.84
C PHE A 548 -11.72 -21.16 -36.73
N ASP A 549 -11.75 -22.39 -36.19
CA ASP A 549 -12.24 -23.56 -36.94
C ASP A 549 -13.74 -23.42 -37.28
N ASN A 550 -14.51 -22.73 -36.43
CA ASN A 550 -15.91 -22.43 -36.70
C ASN A 550 -16.10 -21.44 -37.87
N ALA A 551 -15.10 -20.66 -38.25
CA ALA A 551 -15.21 -19.77 -39.40
C ALA A 551 -15.49 -20.54 -40.69
N ASP A 552 -14.71 -21.60 -40.96
CA ASP A 552 -14.86 -22.43 -42.17
C ASP A 552 -16.12 -23.33 -42.09
N LYS A 553 -16.53 -23.74 -40.88
CA LYS A 553 -17.73 -24.58 -40.65
C LYS A 553 -19.04 -23.80 -40.80
N LEU A 554 -19.11 -22.60 -40.22
CA LEU A 554 -20.34 -21.79 -40.15
C LEU A 554 -20.43 -20.76 -41.28
N LYS A 555 -19.31 -20.34 -41.87
CA LYS A 555 -19.23 -19.35 -42.95
C LYS A 555 -19.99 -18.07 -42.62
N GLY A 556 -21.11 -17.80 -43.31
CA GLY A 556 -21.96 -16.63 -43.07
C GLY A 556 -22.63 -16.61 -41.70
N GLU A 557 -22.79 -17.77 -41.06
CA GLU A 557 -23.34 -17.91 -39.71
C GLU A 557 -22.28 -17.79 -38.60
N TRP A 558 -21.00 -17.63 -38.95
CA TRP A 558 -19.97 -17.34 -37.96
C TRP A 558 -20.19 -15.94 -37.39
N GLU A 559 -20.29 -15.82 -36.06
CA GLU A 559 -20.73 -14.59 -35.39
C GLU A 559 -20.02 -13.31 -35.86
N PRO A 560 -18.68 -13.25 -36.06
CA PRO A 560 -18.02 -12.10 -36.66
C PRO A 560 -18.60 -11.66 -38.02
N ILE A 561 -18.84 -12.62 -38.93
CA ILE A 561 -19.35 -12.37 -40.28
C ILE A 561 -20.83 -12.00 -40.21
N LYS A 562 -21.63 -12.78 -39.49
CA LYS A 562 -23.05 -12.53 -39.27
C LYS A 562 -23.32 -11.12 -38.71
N GLN A 563 -22.42 -10.63 -37.85
CA GLN A 563 -22.49 -9.31 -37.24
C GLN A 563 -21.77 -8.21 -38.04
N GLY A 564 -21.32 -8.50 -39.27
CA GLY A 564 -20.89 -7.51 -40.26
C GLY A 564 -19.39 -7.22 -40.33
N MET A 565 -18.53 -7.96 -39.62
CA MET A 565 -17.08 -7.91 -39.87
C MET A 565 -16.78 -8.43 -41.28
N PHE A 566 -15.73 -7.89 -41.93
CA PHE A 566 -15.39 -8.22 -43.32
C PHE A 566 -16.58 -8.01 -44.28
N ASN A 567 -17.33 -6.93 -44.06
CA ASN A 567 -18.58 -6.59 -44.75
C ASN A 567 -19.65 -7.69 -44.73
N GLY A 568 -19.60 -8.58 -43.74
CA GLY A 568 -20.51 -9.71 -43.62
C GLY A 568 -20.32 -10.77 -44.71
N ASN A 569 -19.13 -10.82 -45.32
CA ASN A 569 -18.81 -11.75 -46.38
C ASN A 569 -17.67 -12.70 -45.96
N TYR A 570 -17.99 -13.98 -45.84
CA TYR A 570 -17.02 -15.02 -45.51
C TYR A 570 -15.91 -15.17 -46.58
N ASP A 571 -16.23 -15.01 -47.87
CA ASP A 571 -15.23 -15.15 -48.94
C ASP A 571 -14.21 -14.01 -48.89
N GLU A 572 -14.66 -12.79 -48.53
CA GLU A 572 -13.76 -11.66 -48.29
C GLU A 572 -12.86 -11.89 -47.08
N TYR A 573 -13.43 -12.41 -45.98
CA TYR A 573 -12.67 -12.85 -44.82
C TYR A 573 -11.62 -13.89 -45.21
N LYS A 574 -12.01 -14.95 -45.93
CA LYS A 574 -11.13 -16.06 -46.27
C LYS A 574 -9.98 -15.60 -47.15
N LYS A 575 -10.26 -14.77 -48.16
CA LYS A 575 -9.23 -14.15 -49.00
C LYS A 575 -8.22 -13.35 -48.18
N ASN A 576 -8.70 -12.51 -47.27
CA ASN A 576 -7.83 -11.72 -46.39
C ASN A 576 -7.04 -12.60 -45.41
N PHE A 577 -7.67 -13.65 -44.88
CA PHE A 577 -7.04 -14.62 -44.00
C PHE A 577 -5.90 -15.36 -44.69
N ASP A 578 -6.12 -15.85 -45.92
CA ASP A 578 -5.09 -16.57 -46.68
C ASP A 578 -3.89 -15.65 -47.02
N GLN A 579 -4.15 -14.39 -47.36
CA GLN A 579 -3.11 -13.37 -47.55
C GLN A 579 -2.36 -13.05 -46.25
N ALA A 580 -3.07 -13.00 -45.11
CA ALA A 580 -2.48 -12.83 -43.79
C ALA A 580 -1.55 -13.99 -43.42
N GLU A 581 -1.96 -15.24 -43.69
CA GLU A 581 -1.12 -16.42 -43.44
C GLU A 581 0.20 -16.39 -44.23
N GLU A 582 0.17 -15.95 -45.49
CA GLU A 582 1.39 -15.75 -46.28
C GLU A 582 2.26 -14.63 -45.71
N SER A 583 1.66 -13.53 -45.28
CA SER A 583 2.38 -12.43 -44.62
C SER A 583 3.02 -12.86 -43.30
N TYR A 584 2.32 -13.66 -42.49
CA TYR A 584 2.87 -14.18 -41.23
C TYR A 584 4.06 -15.10 -41.46
N LYS A 585 4.01 -15.98 -42.47
CA LYS A 585 5.14 -16.85 -42.82
C LYS A 585 6.39 -16.06 -43.24
N GLN A 586 6.21 -14.93 -43.90
CA GLN A 586 7.32 -14.06 -44.34
C GLN A 586 7.92 -13.23 -43.20
N ASN A 587 7.12 -12.92 -42.17
CA ASN A 587 7.49 -11.99 -41.10
C ASN A 587 7.67 -12.65 -39.71
N MET A 588 7.54 -13.97 -39.60
CA MET A 588 7.84 -14.69 -38.36
C MET A 588 9.36 -14.71 -38.13
N SER A 589 9.82 -14.03 -37.08
CA SER A 589 11.13 -14.29 -36.50
C SER A 589 11.05 -15.60 -35.71
N TYR A 590 11.85 -16.59 -36.11
CA TYR A 590 12.04 -17.84 -35.36
C TYR A 590 12.76 -17.61 -34.04
#